data_AF-A0A8H3GXX6-F1
#
_entry.id   AF-A0A8H3GXX6-F1
#
_cell.length_a   1.000
_cell.length_b   1.000
_cell.length_c   1.000
_cell.angle_alpha   90.00
_cell.angle_beta   90.00
_cell.angle_gamma   90.00
#
_symmetry.space_group_name_H-M   'P 1'
#
loop_
_entity.id
_entity.type
_entity.pdbx_description
1 polymer ?
#
loop_
_entity_poly.entity_id
_entity_poly.type
_entity_poly.pdbx_seq_one_letter_code
_entity_poly.pdbx_strand_id
1 'polypeptide(L)'
;MSSLTLVLEYPKDVFGGLVDLPSPPDGAFLSRSRVTYRGPNTYRSKRKDVALDQKASPPPPVCQICLETQVLVSSTARCSHDPMICAPCLGEYLVHSVQDGLTTLVCPAVKCEEVLGYGEVVQYIADDAGCLNRFNALLTQRELERNPNFRWCTNSKCGQGQIYDEQGPIITCDYCSTSSCFLHRTLWHHGFSCEQYTIHQETNANNQYLTTHTKRCPNITCRLPIEKITGCDHMTCRCGHKFCWSCMANYAPILREGNHHHNPTCRHYSAIGANANARRRARRRPRRAGRGNRGRLVAMARGLTNKIVRLISSVRHLPFGRT
;
A
#
# COMPACT_ATOMS: atom_id res chain seq x y z
N MET A 1 46.91 9.59 23.31
CA MET A 1 48.05 9.24 22.45
C MET A 1 47.51 8.47 21.26
N SER A 2 47.72 9.01 20.05
CA SER A 2 47.62 8.41 18.69
C SER A 2 46.28 7.73 18.33
N SER A 3 45.35 8.39 17.62
CA SER A 3 45.29 8.65 16.16
C SER A 3 45.33 7.38 15.30
N LEU A 4 44.30 7.18 14.46
CA LEU A 4 44.43 6.66 13.10
C LEU A 4 43.12 6.90 12.32
N THR A 5 43.18 7.93 11.47
CA THR A 5 42.20 8.30 10.46
C THR A 5 42.59 7.60 9.15
N LEU A 6 41.68 6.84 8.52
CA LEU A 6 41.92 6.25 7.20
C LEU A 6 41.31 7.14 6.12
N VAL A 7 42.19 7.85 5.42
CA VAL A 7 41.96 8.56 4.16
C VAL A 7 42.13 7.56 3.03
N LEU A 8 41.12 7.40 2.18
CA LEU A 8 41.25 6.63 0.94
C LEU A 8 41.77 7.55 -0.17
N GLU A 9 43.06 7.46 -0.44
CA GLU A 9 43.71 8.04 -1.63
C GLU A 9 43.48 7.11 -2.84
N TYR A 10 42.91 7.65 -3.91
CA TYR A 10 42.86 7.00 -5.22
C TYR A 10 44.10 7.39 -6.03
N PRO A 11 44.84 6.43 -6.63
CA PRO A 11 45.98 6.74 -7.49
C PRO A 11 45.50 7.29 -8.84
N LYS A 12 45.99 8.49 -9.16
CA LYS A 12 45.98 9.08 -10.49
C LYS A 12 47.19 8.54 -11.28
N ASP A 13 47.06 8.56 -12.60
CA ASP A 13 48.14 8.47 -13.60
C ASP A 13 48.55 7.09 -14.11
N VAL A 14 47.78 6.54 -15.07
CA VAL A 14 48.35 5.82 -16.23
C VAL A 14 47.43 6.04 -17.43
N PHE A 15 47.84 6.91 -18.36
CA PHE A 15 47.72 6.78 -19.84
C PHE A 15 47.95 8.17 -20.46
N GLY A 16 49.19 8.38 -20.93
CA GLY A 16 49.55 9.47 -21.82
C GLY A 16 49.56 9.02 -23.28
N GLY A 17 49.10 9.91 -24.16
CA GLY A 17 49.51 10.01 -25.57
C GLY A 17 48.62 9.30 -26.59
N LEU A 18 47.81 10.06 -27.35
CA LEU A 18 48.21 10.51 -28.71
C LEU A 18 47.11 11.38 -29.37
N VAL A 19 47.56 12.60 -29.73
CA VAL A 19 47.23 13.46 -30.90
C VAL A 19 45.83 14.06 -31.09
N ASP A 20 45.80 15.39 -30.94
CA ASP A 20 44.77 16.32 -31.42
C ASP A 20 44.65 16.31 -32.96
N LEU A 21 43.42 16.17 -33.47
CA LEU A 21 43.09 16.51 -34.86
C LEU A 21 42.69 17.99 -34.94
N PRO A 22 43.23 18.77 -35.89
CA PRO A 22 42.78 20.13 -36.14
C PRO A 22 41.43 20.17 -36.89
N SER A 23 40.61 21.14 -36.48
CA SER A 23 39.30 21.49 -37.03
C SER A 23 39.37 21.93 -38.52
N PRO A 24 38.32 21.67 -39.32
CA PRO A 24 38.25 22.16 -40.69
C PRO A 24 37.94 23.67 -40.73
N PRO A 25 38.55 24.45 -41.64
CA PRO A 25 38.22 25.86 -41.81
C PRO A 25 36.92 26.07 -42.59
N ASP A 26 36.24 27.15 -42.20
CA ASP A 26 35.01 27.69 -42.75
C ASP A 26 35.09 28.08 -44.23
N GLY A 27 33.97 27.86 -44.92
CA GLY A 27 33.42 28.81 -45.89
C GLY A 27 34.29 29.24 -47.08
N ALA A 28 34.16 28.52 -48.20
CA ALA A 28 34.39 29.10 -49.52
C ALA A 28 33.21 28.79 -50.45
N PHE A 29 32.29 29.74 -50.50
CA PHE A 29 31.32 29.91 -51.58
C PHE A 29 32.08 30.08 -52.91
N LEU A 30 31.91 29.14 -53.84
CA LEU A 30 32.05 29.45 -55.26
C LEU A 30 30.82 28.92 -56.00
N SER A 31 30.02 29.90 -56.39
CA SER A 31 28.88 29.83 -57.29
C SER A 31 29.23 29.11 -58.59
N ARG A 32 28.71 27.90 -58.78
CA ARG A 32 28.56 27.35 -60.13
C ARG A 32 27.28 27.89 -60.73
N SER A 33 27.44 29.01 -61.42
CA SER A 33 26.46 29.61 -62.30
C SER A 33 25.91 28.58 -63.30
N ARG A 34 24.58 28.55 -63.39
CA ARG A 34 23.79 27.80 -64.35
C ARG A 34 24.26 28.09 -65.78
N VAL A 35 24.74 27.08 -66.48
CA VAL A 35 24.75 27.07 -67.94
C VAL A 35 23.45 26.39 -68.38
N THR A 36 22.53 27.19 -68.93
CA THR A 36 21.28 26.73 -69.52
C THR A 36 21.50 26.37 -70.99
N TYR A 37 21.65 25.08 -71.29
CA TYR A 37 21.56 24.60 -72.66
C TYR A 37 20.08 24.44 -73.05
N ARG A 38 19.60 25.28 -73.97
CA ARG A 38 18.34 25.08 -74.69
C ARG A 38 18.58 24.09 -75.82
N GLY A 39 18.21 22.82 -75.62
CA GLY A 39 18.10 21.81 -76.66
C GLY A 39 16.64 21.44 -76.90
N PRO A 40 16.21 21.18 -78.15
CA PRO A 40 14.83 20.87 -78.49
C PRO A 40 14.40 19.52 -77.93
N ASN A 41 13.24 19.54 -77.28
CA ASN A 41 12.60 18.43 -76.59
C ASN A 41 11.88 17.52 -77.58
N THR A 42 12.42 16.33 -77.85
CA THR A 42 11.65 15.21 -78.44
C THR A 42 12.03 13.88 -77.81
N TYR A 43 11.64 13.69 -76.54
CA TYR A 43 11.47 12.33 -76.00
C TYR A 43 10.21 12.31 -75.13
N ARG A 44 9.09 11.87 -75.73
CA ARG A 44 7.82 11.62 -75.04
C ARG A 44 7.96 10.34 -74.21
N SER A 45 8.68 10.43 -73.09
CA SER A 45 8.62 9.44 -72.04
C SER A 45 7.25 9.51 -71.37
N LYS A 46 6.49 8.43 -71.47
CA LYS A 46 5.31 8.18 -70.65
C LYS A 46 5.76 8.14 -69.19
N ARG A 47 5.75 9.29 -68.51
CA ARG A 47 5.77 9.31 -67.04
C ARG A 47 4.48 8.62 -66.59
N LYS A 48 4.62 7.40 -66.09
CA LYS A 48 3.61 6.86 -65.18
C LYS A 48 3.63 7.77 -63.97
N ASP A 49 2.50 8.40 -63.68
CA ASP A 49 2.27 9.08 -62.42
C ASP A 49 2.40 8.02 -61.31
N VAL A 50 3.61 7.89 -60.76
CA VAL A 50 3.80 7.18 -59.51
C VAL A 50 3.22 8.11 -58.46
N ALA A 51 1.94 7.90 -58.16
CA ALA A 51 1.33 8.45 -56.97
C ALA A 51 2.20 8.03 -55.78
N LEU A 52 2.91 9.00 -55.20
CA LEU A 52 3.56 8.81 -53.92
C LEU A 52 2.44 8.59 -52.91
N ASP A 53 2.15 7.32 -52.61
CA ASP A 53 1.34 6.93 -51.47
C ASP A 53 1.99 7.55 -50.23
N GLN A 54 1.44 8.68 -49.78
CA GLN A 54 1.72 9.26 -48.48
C GLN A 54 1.11 8.31 -47.44
N LYS A 55 1.84 7.23 -47.14
CA LYS A 55 1.50 6.30 -46.08
C LYS A 55 1.54 7.10 -44.78
N ALA A 56 0.36 7.41 -44.25
CA ALA A 56 0.20 8.17 -43.02
C ALA A 56 1.11 7.59 -41.93
N SER A 57 1.95 8.43 -41.32
CA SER A 57 2.79 8.01 -40.20
C SER A 57 1.91 7.48 -39.07
N PRO A 58 2.31 6.40 -38.37
CA PRO A 58 1.53 5.88 -37.25
C PRO A 58 1.29 6.99 -36.22
N PRO A 59 0.13 6.96 -35.52
CA PRO A 59 -0.16 7.93 -34.48
C PRO A 59 0.95 7.90 -33.42
N PRO A 60 1.34 9.07 -32.89
CA PRO A 60 2.45 9.12 -31.96
C PRO A 60 2.10 8.37 -30.67
N PRO A 61 3.07 7.67 -30.06
CA PRO A 61 2.78 6.80 -28.93
C PRO A 61 2.33 7.60 -27.71
N VAL A 62 1.34 7.05 -26.99
CA VAL A 62 0.73 7.68 -25.81
C VAL A 62 1.08 6.88 -24.56
N CYS A 63 1.52 7.56 -23.51
CA CYS A 63 1.83 6.95 -22.22
C CYS A 63 0.56 6.45 -21.53
N GLN A 64 0.57 5.21 -21.03
CA GLN A 64 -0.57 4.63 -20.33
C GLN A 64 -0.81 5.18 -18.92
N ILE A 65 0.15 5.93 -18.35
CA ILE A 65 0.04 6.52 -17.01
C ILE A 65 -0.48 7.97 -17.09
N CYS A 66 0.25 8.87 -17.75
CA CYS A 66 -0.16 10.29 -17.84
C CYS A 66 -1.12 10.59 -19.01
N LEU A 67 -1.31 9.65 -19.95
CA LEU A 67 -2.15 9.82 -21.14
C LEU A 67 -1.65 10.91 -22.10
N GLU A 68 -0.37 11.31 -21.99
CA GLU A 68 0.27 12.28 -22.88
C GLU A 68 1.07 11.60 -23.99
N THR A 69 1.24 12.31 -25.11
CA THR A 69 2.07 11.87 -26.25
C THR A 69 3.54 12.15 -25.94
N GLN A 70 4.33 11.09 -25.77
CA GLN A 70 5.72 11.17 -25.31
C GLN A 70 6.53 10.01 -25.89
N VAL A 71 7.86 10.11 -25.80
CA VAL A 71 8.74 8.96 -26.07
C VAL A 71 8.54 7.92 -24.95
N LEU A 72 8.15 6.71 -25.35
CA LEU A 72 7.95 5.59 -24.43
C LEU A 72 9.27 4.83 -24.23
N VAL A 73 9.44 4.29 -23.04
CA VAL A 73 10.63 3.54 -22.63
C VAL A 73 10.24 2.16 -22.13
N SER A 74 11.14 1.19 -22.32
CA SER A 74 11.03 -0.10 -21.63
C SER A 74 11.55 0.05 -20.20
N SER A 75 10.85 -0.52 -19.22
CA SER A 75 11.29 -0.48 -17.82
C SER A 75 12.59 -1.25 -17.59
N THR A 76 12.80 -2.33 -18.33
CA THR A 76 14.05 -3.10 -18.37
C THR A 76 14.26 -3.67 -19.78
N ALA A 77 15.51 -3.97 -20.14
CA ALA A 77 15.82 -4.68 -21.38
C ALA A 77 15.25 -6.12 -21.40
N ARG A 78 14.85 -6.66 -20.23
CA ARG A 78 14.27 -8.01 -20.09
C ARG A 78 12.77 -8.07 -20.37
N CYS A 79 12.08 -6.93 -20.50
CA CYS A 79 10.66 -6.89 -20.82
C CYS A 79 10.40 -7.52 -22.20
N SER A 80 9.42 -8.42 -22.29
CA SER A 80 8.96 -9.05 -23.54
C SER A 80 7.77 -8.33 -24.20
N HIS A 81 7.42 -7.14 -23.71
CA HIS A 81 6.32 -6.32 -24.20
C HIS A 81 6.85 -5.00 -24.77
N ASP A 82 6.04 -4.36 -25.61
CA ASP A 82 6.37 -3.04 -26.16
C ASP A 82 6.46 -1.97 -25.05
N PRO A 83 7.21 -0.87 -25.27
CA PRO A 83 7.21 0.28 -24.38
C PRO A 83 5.81 0.90 -24.26
N MET A 84 5.28 1.01 -23.04
CA MET A 84 3.92 1.52 -22.77
C MET A 84 3.91 2.80 -21.93
N ILE A 85 5.05 3.17 -21.33
CA ILE A 85 5.15 4.19 -20.28
C ILE A 85 6.28 5.16 -20.66
N CYS A 86 6.09 6.46 -20.42
CA CYS A 86 7.13 7.46 -20.64
C CYS A 86 8.15 7.50 -19.48
N ALA A 87 9.36 7.98 -19.75
CA ALA A 87 10.43 8.06 -18.74
C ALA A 87 10.04 8.83 -17.46
N PRO A 88 9.34 9.99 -17.50
CA PRO A 88 8.92 10.70 -16.30
C PRO A 88 8.02 9.86 -15.39
N CYS A 89 6.98 9.21 -15.94
CA CYS A 89 6.07 8.39 -15.16
C CYS A 89 6.75 7.14 -14.57
N LEU A 90 7.73 6.57 -15.29
CA LEU A 90 8.52 5.48 -14.73
C LEU A 90 9.38 5.96 -13.55
N GLY A 91 10.00 7.14 -13.65
CA GLY A 91 10.74 7.75 -12.55
C GLY A 91 9.87 7.98 -11.31
N GLU A 92 8.70 8.61 -11.48
CA GLU A 92 7.75 8.83 -10.38
C GLU A 92 7.28 7.51 -9.74
N TYR A 93 7.00 6.49 -10.55
CA TYR A 93 6.66 5.16 -10.06
C TYR A 93 7.77 4.58 -9.17
N LEU A 94 9.03 4.69 -9.60
CA LEU A 94 10.17 4.15 -8.84
C LEU A 94 10.38 4.94 -7.54
N VAL A 95 10.31 6.27 -7.59
CA VAL A 95 10.40 7.12 -6.39
C VAL A 95 9.33 6.75 -5.37
N HIS A 96 8.05 6.67 -5.78
CA HIS A 96 6.98 6.26 -4.88
C HIS A 96 7.17 4.84 -4.35
N SER A 97 7.61 3.90 -5.18
CA SER A 97 7.84 2.53 -4.75
C SER A 97 8.94 2.42 -3.69
N VAL A 98 10.02 3.20 -3.83
CA VAL A 98 11.08 3.31 -2.82
C VAL A 98 10.56 3.98 -1.55
N GLN A 99 9.75 5.03 -1.68
CA GLN A 99 9.11 5.70 -0.53
C GLN A 99 8.20 4.74 0.24
N ASP A 100 7.46 3.86 -0.44
CA ASP A 100 6.67 2.78 0.16
C ASP A 100 7.51 1.68 0.82
N GLY A 101 8.84 1.72 0.67
CA GLY A 101 9.78 0.80 1.31
C GLY A 101 10.04 -0.48 0.52
N LEU A 102 9.72 -0.48 -0.78
CA LEU A 102 9.97 -1.61 -1.66
C LEU A 102 11.44 -1.61 -2.12
N THR A 103 12.07 -2.78 -2.03
CA THR A 103 13.42 -3.04 -2.55
C THR A 103 13.42 -3.84 -3.84
N THR A 104 12.33 -4.52 -4.15
CA THR A 104 12.13 -5.31 -5.36
C THR A 104 11.12 -4.57 -6.23
N LEU A 105 11.62 -3.82 -7.21
CA LEU A 105 10.81 -2.99 -8.10
C LEU A 105 10.52 -3.78 -9.37
N VAL A 106 9.26 -3.85 -9.77
CA VAL A 106 8.80 -4.62 -10.94
C VAL A 106 8.33 -3.69 -12.04
N CYS A 107 8.29 -4.19 -13.27
CA CYS A 107 7.74 -3.42 -14.38
C CYS A 107 6.27 -3.02 -14.08
N PRO A 108 5.85 -1.76 -14.32
CA PRO A 108 4.48 -1.33 -14.06
C PRO A 108 3.48 -1.83 -15.12
N ALA A 109 3.95 -2.46 -16.20
CA ALA A 109 3.09 -2.95 -17.27
C ALA A 109 2.21 -4.11 -16.79
N VAL A 110 0.95 -4.11 -17.21
CA VAL A 110 -0.02 -5.15 -16.85
C VAL A 110 0.45 -6.50 -17.38
N LYS A 111 0.60 -7.49 -16.48
CA LYS A 111 1.12 -8.85 -16.74
C LYS A 111 2.64 -8.95 -16.97
N CYS A 112 3.41 -7.89 -16.73
CA CYS A 112 4.85 -7.99 -16.67
C CYS A 112 5.31 -8.16 -15.22
N GLU A 113 6.14 -9.16 -14.96
CA GLU A 113 6.70 -9.44 -13.62
C GLU A 113 8.23 -9.28 -13.59
N GLU A 114 8.80 -8.69 -14.64
CA GLU A 114 10.23 -8.45 -14.72
C GLU A 114 10.68 -7.47 -13.64
N VAL A 115 11.71 -7.89 -12.89
CA VAL A 115 12.32 -7.08 -11.81
C VAL A 115 13.35 -6.14 -12.42
N LEU A 116 13.31 -4.87 -12.02
CA LEU A 116 14.32 -3.89 -12.39
C LEU A 116 15.61 -4.12 -11.60
N GLY A 117 16.73 -4.12 -12.29
CA GLY A 117 18.06 -4.21 -11.69
C GLY A 117 18.48 -2.88 -11.05
N TYR A 118 19.47 -2.95 -10.16
CA TYR A 118 19.96 -1.77 -9.42
C TYR A 118 20.29 -0.58 -10.33
N GLY A 119 21.06 -0.79 -11.40
CA GLY A 119 21.42 0.28 -12.34
C GLY A 119 20.22 0.90 -13.06
N GLU A 120 19.21 0.08 -13.39
CA GLU A 120 17.98 0.53 -14.06
C GLU A 120 17.11 1.38 -13.13
N VAL A 121 17.14 1.11 -11.82
CA VAL A 121 16.47 1.93 -10.82
C VAL A 121 17.23 3.23 -10.57
N VAL A 122 18.55 3.12 -10.34
CA VAL A 122 19.43 4.27 -10.05
C VAL A 122 19.40 5.31 -11.15
N GLN A 123 19.32 4.92 -12.42
CA GLN A 123 19.27 5.90 -13.53
C GLN A 123 18.09 6.89 -13.40
N TYR A 124 16.98 6.49 -12.77
CA TYR A 124 15.79 7.32 -12.61
C TYR A 124 15.74 8.08 -11.29
N ILE A 125 16.44 7.60 -10.26
CA ILE A 125 16.40 8.19 -8.91
C ILE A 125 17.71 8.89 -8.51
N ALA A 126 18.75 8.86 -9.36
CA ALA A 126 20.08 9.40 -9.05
C ALA A 126 20.05 10.89 -8.69
N ASP A 127 19.18 11.67 -9.34
CA ASP A 127 19.04 13.11 -9.09
C ASP A 127 18.36 13.42 -7.74
N ASP A 128 17.58 12.47 -7.19
CA ASP A 128 17.00 12.55 -5.86
C ASP A 128 17.89 11.79 -4.85
N ALA A 129 18.88 12.51 -4.31
CA ALA A 129 19.79 11.96 -3.31
C ALA A 129 19.06 11.37 -2.08
N GLY A 130 17.90 11.93 -1.70
CA GLY A 130 17.10 11.41 -0.59
C GLY A 130 16.50 10.04 -0.91
N CYS A 131 15.90 9.91 -2.10
CA CYS A 131 15.36 8.65 -2.60
C CYS A 131 16.46 7.61 -2.81
N LEU A 132 17.59 7.97 -3.43
CA LEU A 132 18.72 7.06 -3.63
C LEU A 132 19.29 6.54 -2.32
N ASN A 133 19.54 7.43 -1.34
CA ASN A 133 20.02 7.03 -0.02
C ASN A 133 19.03 6.11 0.69
N ARG A 134 17.73 6.40 0.59
CA ARG A 134 16.68 5.53 1.12
C ARG A 134 16.71 4.15 0.46
N PHE A 135 16.80 4.08 -0.86
CA PHE A 135 16.84 2.81 -1.59
C PHE A 135 18.03 1.96 -1.17
N ASN A 136 19.23 2.56 -1.09
CA ASN A 136 20.45 1.89 -0.65
C ASN A 136 20.38 1.44 0.81
N ALA A 137 19.81 2.26 1.69
CA ALA A 137 19.60 1.91 3.09
C ALA A 137 18.63 0.72 3.21
N LEU A 138 17.53 0.72 2.45
CA LEU A 138 16.58 -0.39 2.43
C LEU A 138 17.22 -1.68 1.90
N LEU A 139 17.99 -1.61 0.81
CA LEU A 139 18.71 -2.77 0.27
C LEU A 139 19.67 -3.37 1.31
N THR A 140 20.49 -2.52 1.94
CA THR A 140 21.41 -2.92 3.02
C THR A 140 20.63 -3.54 4.18
N GLN A 141 19.54 -2.92 4.60
CA GLN A 141 18.69 -3.42 5.68
C GLN A 141 18.13 -4.82 5.35
N ARG A 142 17.61 -5.03 4.14
CA ARG A 142 17.09 -6.34 3.72
C ARG A 142 18.17 -7.41 3.69
N GLU A 143 19.39 -7.05 3.28
CA GLU A 143 20.50 -7.99 3.26
C GLU A 143 20.94 -8.38 4.68
N LEU A 144 21.04 -7.41 5.59
CA LEU A 144 21.33 -7.68 7.00
C LEU A 144 20.24 -8.54 7.65
N GLU A 145 18.96 -8.26 7.36
CA GLU A 145 17.81 -9.01 7.86
C GLU A 145 17.78 -10.49 7.40
N ARG A 146 18.52 -10.87 6.35
CA ARG A 146 18.67 -12.28 5.94
C ARG A 146 19.50 -13.09 6.93
N ASN A 147 20.38 -12.45 7.68
CA ASN A 147 21.18 -13.15 8.69
C ASN A 147 20.29 -13.48 9.91
N PRO A 148 20.14 -14.76 10.29
CA PRO A 148 19.30 -15.17 11.42
C PRO A 148 19.76 -14.59 12.77
N ASN A 149 21.04 -14.23 12.89
CA ASN A 149 21.66 -13.65 14.07
C ASN A 149 21.56 -12.11 14.11
N PHE A 150 21.15 -11.46 13.02
CA PHE A 150 21.05 -10.01 12.96
C PHE A 150 19.76 -9.50 13.62
N ARG A 151 19.86 -8.43 14.41
CA ARG A 151 18.72 -7.74 15.03
C ARG A 151 18.88 -6.22 14.96
N TRP A 152 17.79 -5.53 14.64
CA TRP A 152 17.66 -4.09 14.84
C TRP A 152 17.48 -3.76 16.32
N CYS A 153 18.08 -2.65 16.78
CA CYS A 153 17.87 -2.15 18.13
C CYS A 153 16.40 -1.80 18.34
N THR A 154 15.84 -2.26 19.47
CA THR A 154 14.44 -2.00 19.85
C THR A 154 14.18 -0.56 20.28
N ASN A 155 15.23 0.21 20.55
CA ASN A 155 15.10 1.64 20.81
C ASN A 155 14.82 2.39 19.49
N SER A 156 13.60 2.90 19.37
CA SER A 156 13.14 3.68 18.21
C SER A 156 14.02 4.89 17.85
N LYS A 157 14.81 5.42 18.79
CA LYS A 157 15.72 6.54 18.55
C LYS A 157 17.12 6.14 18.08
N CYS A 158 17.48 4.87 18.17
CA CYS A 158 18.84 4.38 17.87
C CYS A 158 19.04 4.12 16.38
N GLY A 159 18.15 3.33 15.77
CA GLY A 159 18.22 2.97 14.35
C GLY A 159 19.42 2.09 13.96
N GLN A 160 20.26 1.67 14.91
CA GLN A 160 21.38 0.76 14.67
C GLN A 160 20.94 -0.70 14.76
N GLY A 161 21.66 -1.58 14.07
CA GLY A 161 21.48 -3.03 14.15
C GLY A 161 22.82 -3.72 14.37
N GLN A 162 22.77 -4.94 14.89
CA GLN A 162 23.97 -5.72 15.20
C GLN A 162 23.72 -7.22 14.98
N ILE A 163 24.81 -7.95 14.74
CA ILE A 163 24.81 -9.42 14.68
C ILE A 163 25.12 -9.93 16.06
N TYR A 164 24.31 -10.86 16.56
CA TYR A 164 24.46 -11.47 17.88
C TYR A 164 24.88 -12.92 17.76
N ASP A 165 26.14 -13.20 18.12
CA ASP A 165 26.76 -14.52 18.01
C ASP A 165 26.87 -15.27 19.35
N GLU A 166 26.43 -14.65 20.44
CA GLU A 166 26.45 -15.26 21.77
C GLU A 166 25.25 -16.19 22.02
N GLN A 167 25.36 -17.06 23.02
CA GLN A 167 24.25 -17.89 23.47
C GLN A 167 23.48 -17.19 24.60
N GLY A 168 22.32 -16.64 24.27
CA GLY A 168 21.45 -16.03 25.29
C GLY A 168 20.22 -15.33 24.71
N PRO A 169 19.19 -15.08 25.52
CA PRO A 169 18.01 -14.34 25.08
C PRO A 169 18.19 -12.82 25.20
N ILE A 170 19.24 -12.33 25.86
CA ILE A 170 19.47 -10.91 26.11
C ILE A 170 20.49 -10.39 25.11
N ILE A 171 20.08 -9.40 24.32
CA ILE A 171 20.96 -8.65 23.42
C ILE A 171 20.98 -7.19 23.85
N THR A 172 22.17 -6.64 24.07
CA THR A 172 22.37 -5.24 24.44
C THR A 172 22.95 -4.49 23.26
N CYS A 173 22.31 -3.40 22.86
CA CYS A 173 22.76 -2.61 21.71
C CYS A 173 24.14 -1.98 21.97
N ASP A 174 25.11 -2.20 21.08
CA ASP A 174 26.48 -1.68 21.23
C ASP A 174 26.57 -0.14 21.14
N TYR A 175 25.55 0.49 20.55
CA TYR A 175 25.52 1.94 20.35
C TYR A 175 24.82 2.70 21.48
N CYS A 176 23.65 2.24 21.92
CA CYS A 176 22.81 2.94 22.90
C CYS A 176 22.58 2.17 24.21
N SER A 177 23.23 1.02 24.38
CA SER A 177 23.18 0.15 25.56
C SER A 177 21.77 -0.31 25.95
N THR A 178 20.80 -0.24 25.04
CA THR A 178 19.44 -0.72 25.29
C THR A 178 19.40 -2.24 25.23
N SER A 179 19.00 -2.88 26.31
CA SER A 179 18.81 -4.33 26.38
C SER A 179 17.45 -4.75 25.84
N SER A 180 17.45 -5.82 25.05
CA SER A 180 16.27 -6.37 24.41
C SER A 180 16.30 -7.88 24.38
N CYS A 181 15.13 -8.48 24.15
CA CYS A 181 15.02 -9.92 23.99
C CYS A 181 15.28 -10.30 22.53
N PHE A 182 16.28 -11.15 22.28
CA PHE A 182 16.64 -11.64 20.95
C PHE A 182 15.50 -12.48 20.30
N LEU A 183 14.78 -13.24 21.11
CA LEU A 183 13.68 -14.12 20.68
C LEU A 183 12.39 -13.33 20.41
N HIS A 184 11.96 -12.48 21.34
CA HIS A 184 10.70 -11.72 21.25
C HIS A 184 10.82 -10.41 20.48
N ARG A 185 12.04 -9.94 20.20
CA ARG A 185 12.31 -8.66 19.50
C ARG A 185 11.63 -7.46 20.15
N THR A 186 11.63 -7.43 21.49
CA THR A 186 11.04 -6.39 22.33
C THR A 186 12.05 -5.93 23.39
N LEU A 187 11.76 -4.83 24.07
CA LEU A 187 12.54 -4.39 25.23
C LEU A 187 12.67 -5.53 26.24
N TRP A 188 13.79 -5.57 26.94
CA TRP A 188 14.05 -6.66 27.86
C TRP A 188 12.98 -6.73 28.96
N HIS A 189 12.35 -7.90 29.08
CA HIS A 189 11.25 -8.13 30.01
C HIS A 189 11.78 -8.66 31.34
N HIS A 190 12.24 -7.73 32.19
CA HIS A 190 12.72 -8.04 33.53
C HIS A 190 11.69 -8.86 34.34
N GLY A 191 12.16 -9.84 35.11
CA GLY A 191 11.33 -10.65 35.99
C GLY A 191 10.62 -11.84 35.32
N PHE A 192 10.75 -12.01 34.00
CA PHE A 192 10.20 -13.13 33.27
C PHE A 192 11.27 -13.85 32.44
N SER A 193 11.28 -15.19 32.50
CA SER A 193 11.93 -15.99 31.45
C SER A 193 11.20 -15.79 30.12
N CYS A 194 11.84 -16.18 28.99
CA CYS A 194 11.19 -16.04 27.70
C CYS A 194 9.88 -16.85 27.59
N GLU A 195 9.86 -18.05 28.15
CA GLU A 195 8.66 -18.89 28.22
C GLU A 195 7.54 -18.22 29.03
N GLN A 196 7.87 -17.70 30.22
CA GLN A 196 6.90 -17.01 31.07
C GLN A 196 6.36 -15.73 30.40
N TYR A 197 7.22 -14.98 29.70
CA TYR A 197 6.81 -13.78 28.98
C TYR A 197 5.82 -14.10 27.85
N THR A 198 6.02 -15.20 27.12
CA THR A 198 5.09 -15.65 26.07
C THR A 198 3.70 -15.91 26.68
N ILE A 199 3.64 -16.70 27.75
CA ILE A 199 2.39 -17.00 28.47
C ILE A 199 1.74 -15.70 28.99
N HIS A 200 2.54 -14.78 29.53
CA HIS A 200 2.04 -13.50 30.02
C HIS A 200 1.43 -12.65 28.91
N GLN A 201 2.06 -12.59 27.73
CA GLN A 201 1.54 -11.86 26.59
C GLN A 201 0.24 -12.46 26.06
N GLU A 202 0.17 -13.79 25.93
CA GLU A 202 -1.04 -14.49 25.49
C GLU A 202 -2.20 -14.30 26.46
N THR A 203 -1.94 -14.44 27.76
CA THR A 203 -2.96 -14.22 28.80
C THR A 203 -3.44 -12.78 28.81
N ASN A 204 -2.55 -11.80 28.67
CA ASN A 204 -2.93 -10.39 28.54
C ASN A 204 -3.78 -10.13 27.30
N ALA A 205 -3.37 -10.64 26.13
CA ALA A 205 -4.12 -10.48 24.89
C ALA A 205 -5.52 -11.13 24.98
N ASN A 206 -5.62 -12.33 25.55
CA ASN A 206 -6.89 -13.01 25.78
C ASN A 206 -7.78 -12.24 26.77
N ASN A 207 -7.21 -11.74 27.86
CA ASN A 207 -7.94 -10.91 28.83
C ASN A 207 -8.44 -9.61 28.19
N GLN A 208 -7.63 -8.96 27.36
CA GLN A 208 -8.04 -7.76 26.62
C GLN A 208 -9.16 -8.06 25.63
N TYR A 209 -9.09 -9.19 24.93
CA TYR A 209 -10.18 -9.63 24.04
C TYR A 209 -11.46 -9.88 24.83
N LEU A 210 -11.38 -10.61 25.95
CA LEU A 210 -12.53 -10.88 26.82
C LEU A 210 -13.17 -9.59 27.36
N THR A 211 -12.39 -8.59 27.78
CA THR A 211 -12.95 -7.34 28.30
C THR A 211 -13.61 -6.46 27.23
N THR A 212 -13.13 -6.53 25.99
CA THR A 212 -13.60 -5.66 24.90
C THR A 212 -14.73 -6.26 24.08
N HIS A 213 -14.75 -7.59 23.88
CA HIS A 213 -15.68 -8.26 22.98
C HIS A 213 -16.77 -9.06 23.70
N THR A 214 -16.66 -9.24 25.02
CA THR A 214 -17.64 -10.02 25.78
C THR A 214 -18.32 -9.19 26.87
N LYS A 215 -19.54 -9.59 27.23
CA LYS A 215 -20.23 -9.12 28.44
C LYS A 215 -20.48 -10.30 29.35
N ARG A 216 -20.40 -10.07 30.67
CA ARG A 216 -20.70 -11.12 31.65
C ARG A 216 -22.21 -11.37 31.74
N CYS A 217 -22.59 -12.63 31.89
CA CYS A 217 -23.98 -13.00 32.20
C CYS A 217 -24.48 -12.22 33.43
N PRO A 218 -25.67 -11.59 33.37
CA PRO A 218 -26.21 -10.81 34.49
C PRO A 218 -26.72 -11.69 35.65
N ASN A 219 -26.85 -13.01 35.44
CA ASN A 219 -27.07 -13.93 36.54
C ASN A 219 -25.81 -14.00 37.42
N ILE A 220 -25.97 -13.58 38.68
CA ILE A 220 -24.89 -13.42 39.66
C ILE A 220 -24.15 -14.74 39.95
N THR A 221 -24.83 -15.89 39.86
CA THR A 221 -24.21 -17.20 40.10
C THR A 221 -23.46 -17.74 38.88
N CYS A 222 -23.74 -17.22 37.68
CA CYS A 222 -23.14 -17.69 36.43
C CYS A 222 -21.95 -16.83 35.99
N ARG A 223 -22.16 -15.52 35.77
CA ARG A 223 -21.12 -14.53 35.39
C ARG A 223 -20.21 -14.90 34.20
N LEU A 224 -20.54 -15.95 33.44
CA LEU A 224 -19.77 -16.39 32.27
C LEU A 224 -19.66 -15.25 31.25
N PRO A 225 -18.48 -15.01 30.66
CA PRO A 225 -18.34 -14.09 29.54
C PRO A 225 -19.10 -14.65 28.34
N ILE A 226 -19.90 -13.80 27.72
CA ILE A 226 -20.72 -14.12 26.55
C ILE A 226 -20.30 -13.14 25.47
N GLU A 227 -19.98 -13.65 24.28
CA GLU A 227 -19.75 -12.85 23.08
C GLU A 227 -21.06 -12.73 22.28
N LYS A 228 -21.30 -11.57 21.66
CA LYS A 228 -22.42 -11.41 20.74
C LYS A 228 -21.95 -11.62 19.31
N ILE A 229 -22.36 -12.73 18.70
CA ILE A 229 -21.99 -13.12 17.33
C ILE A 229 -22.64 -12.17 16.32
N THR A 230 -23.98 -12.16 16.21
CA THR A 230 -24.76 -11.21 15.40
C THR A 230 -26.23 -11.21 15.83
N GLY A 231 -27.03 -10.23 15.39
CA GLY A 231 -28.49 -10.29 15.50
C GLY A 231 -29.12 -9.59 16.72
N CYS A 232 -30.17 -10.20 17.26
CA CYS A 232 -31.09 -9.64 18.26
C CYS A 232 -30.40 -9.36 19.61
N ASP A 233 -30.94 -8.41 20.39
CA ASP A 233 -30.45 -8.17 21.76
C ASP A 233 -31.09 -9.10 22.79
N HIS A 234 -32.08 -9.90 22.43
CA HIS A 234 -32.54 -10.97 23.32
C HIS A 234 -31.55 -12.13 23.26
N MET A 235 -30.76 -12.30 24.31
CA MET A 235 -29.72 -13.33 24.39
C MET A 235 -30.03 -14.32 25.50
N THR A 236 -29.62 -15.57 25.30
CA THR A 236 -29.74 -16.64 26.27
C THR A 236 -28.34 -17.14 26.63
N CYS A 237 -27.99 -17.06 27.91
CA CYS A 237 -26.74 -17.62 28.41
C CYS A 237 -26.80 -19.16 28.41
N ARG A 238 -25.65 -19.83 28.39
CA ARG A 238 -25.54 -21.29 28.57
C ARG A 238 -26.14 -21.78 29.89
N CYS A 239 -26.23 -20.94 30.93
CA CYS A 239 -26.95 -21.27 32.16
C CYS A 239 -28.48 -21.17 32.04
N GLY A 240 -29.02 -20.90 30.84
CA GLY A 240 -30.45 -20.74 30.59
C GLY A 240 -31.00 -19.34 30.87
N HIS A 241 -30.23 -18.45 31.51
CA HIS A 241 -30.69 -17.09 31.81
C HIS A 241 -30.87 -16.25 30.54
N LYS A 242 -32.08 -15.69 30.36
CA LYS A 242 -32.44 -14.85 29.22
C LYS A 242 -32.37 -13.37 29.61
N PHE A 243 -31.71 -12.56 28.81
CA PHE A 243 -31.49 -11.14 29.12
C PHE A 243 -31.37 -10.29 27.86
N CYS A 244 -31.45 -8.96 28.03
CA CYS A 244 -31.18 -8.00 26.97
C CYS A 244 -29.69 -7.66 26.90
N TRP A 245 -29.04 -7.90 25.76
CA TRP A 245 -27.62 -7.59 25.54
C TRP A 245 -27.28 -6.11 25.66
N SER A 246 -28.19 -5.21 25.25
CA SER A 246 -27.92 -3.77 25.28
C SER A 246 -27.82 -3.26 26.72
N CYS A 247 -28.75 -3.67 27.59
CA CYS A 247 -28.89 -3.10 28.92
C CYS A 247 -28.73 -4.10 30.08
N MET A 248 -28.42 -5.36 29.77
CA MET A 248 -28.22 -6.47 30.72
C MET A 248 -29.44 -6.81 31.59
N ALA A 249 -30.64 -6.32 31.24
CA ALA A 249 -31.87 -6.55 31.99
C ALA A 249 -32.41 -7.98 31.81
N ASN A 250 -32.95 -8.56 32.89
CA ASN A 250 -33.59 -9.88 32.87
C ASN A 250 -34.83 -9.88 31.96
N TYR A 251 -34.93 -10.87 31.07
CA TYR A 251 -35.99 -10.92 30.08
C TYR A 251 -37.32 -11.49 30.62
N ALA A 252 -37.30 -12.21 31.75
CA ALA A 252 -38.51 -12.75 32.37
C ALA A 252 -39.57 -11.67 32.73
N PRO A 253 -39.24 -10.58 33.45
CA PRO A 253 -40.20 -9.50 33.70
C PRO A 253 -40.56 -8.72 32.42
N ILE A 254 -39.62 -8.55 31.49
CA ILE A 254 -39.88 -7.91 30.19
C ILE A 254 -40.97 -8.65 29.41
N LEU A 255 -40.96 -9.99 29.42
CA LEU A 255 -41.98 -10.80 28.74
C LEU A 255 -43.35 -10.76 29.43
N ARG A 256 -43.38 -10.72 30.77
CA ARG A 256 -44.65 -10.77 31.53
C ARG A 256 -45.34 -9.41 31.61
N GLU A 257 -44.56 -8.34 31.78
CA GLU A 257 -45.07 -7.02 32.16
C GLU A 257 -44.77 -5.97 31.08
N GLY A 258 -43.73 -6.18 30.26
CA GLY A 258 -43.43 -5.39 29.07
C GLY A 258 -42.12 -4.61 29.14
N ASN A 259 -41.88 -3.83 28.08
CA ASN A 259 -40.60 -3.15 27.80
C ASN A 259 -40.16 -2.08 28.81
N HIS A 260 -40.97 -1.75 29.81
CA HIS A 260 -40.58 -0.81 30.87
C HIS A 260 -39.54 -1.41 31.84
N HIS A 261 -39.33 -2.73 31.80
CA HIS A 261 -38.30 -3.44 32.57
C HIS A 261 -36.91 -3.45 31.94
N HIS A 262 -36.73 -2.83 30.76
CA HIS A 262 -35.39 -2.49 30.27
C HIS A 262 -34.80 -1.33 31.10
N ASN A 263 -33.47 -1.17 31.08
CA ASN A 263 -32.85 0.04 31.63
C ASN A 263 -33.36 1.28 30.84
N PRO A 264 -33.67 2.42 31.48
CA PRO A 264 -34.13 3.63 30.78
C PRO A 264 -33.27 4.09 29.60
N THR A 265 -31.96 3.80 29.60
CA THR A 265 -31.04 4.13 28.51
C THR A 265 -31.03 3.11 27.37
N CYS A 266 -31.78 2.01 27.51
CA CYS A 266 -31.88 0.97 26.49
C CYS A 266 -32.76 1.40 25.33
N ARG A 267 -32.34 1.10 24.09
CA ARG A 267 -33.15 1.32 22.89
C ARG A 267 -34.52 0.65 22.89
N HIS A 268 -34.70 -0.39 23.70
CA HIS A 268 -35.96 -1.14 23.81
C HIS A 268 -36.88 -0.64 24.92
N TYR A 269 -36.40 0.28 25.77
CA TYR A 269 -37.17 0.80 26.88
C TYR A 269 -38.40 1.58 26.40
N SER A 270 -39.54 1.34 27.06
CA SER A 270 -40.73 2.17 26.89
C SER A 270 -41.48 2.26 28.21
N ALA A 271 -41.83 3.48 28.64
CA ALA A 271 -42.55 3.69 29.89
C ALA A 271 -43.93 3.00 29.87
N ILE A 272 -44.43 2.67 31.06
CA ILE A 272 -45.77 2.07 31.24
C ILE A 272 -46.82 2.97 30.58
N GLY A 273 -47.64 2.41 29.69
CA GLY A 273 -48.68 3.16 28.95
C GLY A 273 -48.21 3.90 27.69
N ALA A 274 -46.91 3.92 27.37
CA ALA A 274 -46.39 4.60 26.16
C ALA A 274 -47.00 4.03 24.86
N ASN A 275 -47.20 2.71 24.79
CA ASN A 275 -47.84 2.06 23.64
C ASN A 275 -49.33 2.38 23.50
N ALA A 276 -50.03 2.70 24.59
CA ALA A 276 -51.42 3.17 24.54
C ALA A 276 -51.49 4.58 23.92
N ASN A 277 -50.55 5.45 24.27
CA ASN A 277 -50.43 6.79 23.69
C ASN A 277 -49.98 6.78 22.23
N ALA A 278 -49.06 5.89 21.83
CA ALA A 278 -48.66 5.72 20.43
C ALA A 278 -49.81 5.21 19.55
N ARG A 279 -50.58 4.21 20.01
CA ARG A 279 -51.79 3.71 19.30
C ARG A 279 -52.88 4.78 19.22
N ARG A 280 -53.08 5.61 20.26
CA ARG A 280 -54.00 6.76 20.23
C ARG A 280 -53.53 7.86 19.26
N ARG A 281 -52.23 8.16 19.19
CA ARG A 281 -51.65 9.13 18.22
C ARG A 281 -51.74 8.63 16.78
N ALA A 282 -51.50 7.34 16.53
CA ALA A 282 -51.64 6.74 15.20
C ALA A 282 -53.10 6.76 14.70
N ARG A 283 -54.09 6.56 15.61
CA ARG A 283 -55.52 6.68 15.29
C ARG A 283 -55.99 8.13 15.07
N ARG A 284 -55.26 9.12 15.57
CA ARG A 284 -55.56 10.55 15.39
C ARG A 284 -54.91 11.18 14.15
N ARG A 285 -54.15 10.43 13.35
CA ARG A 285 -53.68 10.95 12.05
C ARG A 285 -54.87 11.05 11.10
N PRO A 286 -55.28 12.25 10.64
CA PRO A 286 -56.29 12.35 9.60
C PRO A 286 -55.76 11.68 8.33
N ARG A 287 -56.60 10.85 7.70
CA ARG A 287 -56.33 10.33 6.36
C ARG A 287 -56.24 11.53 5.43
N ARG A 288 -55.03 11.94 5.04
CA ARG A 288 -54.84 12.87 3.91
C ARG A 288 -55.33 12.15 2.65
N ALA A 289 -56.57 12.46 2.24
CA ALA A 289 -56.99 12.31 0.86
C ALA A 289 -56.24 13.37 0.04
N GLY A 290 -55.62 12.96 -1.06
CA GLY A 290 -54.93 13.89 -1.96
C GLY A 290 -53.89 13.22 -2.84
N ARG A 291 -54.36 12.64 -3.96
CA ARG A 291 -53.57 12.51 -5.19
C ARG A 291 -53.01 13.89 -5.57
N GLY A 292 -51.75 13.95 -5.99
CA GLY A 292 -51.18 15.21 -6.48
C GLY A 292 -49.67 15.15 -6.69
N ASN A 293 -49.28 14.49 -7.76
CA ASN A 293 -48.19 14.84 -8.67
C ASN A 293 -47.03 15.70 -8.13
N ARG A 294 -45.81 15.12 -8.11
CA ARG A 294 -44.57 15.76 -8.61
C ARG A 294 -43.40 14.78 -8.51
N GLY A 295 -43.09 14.19 -9.66
CA GLY A 295 -41.73 13.80 -9.97
C GLY A 295 -40.81 15.02 -10.07
N ARG A 296 -39.51 14.72 -10.18
CA ARG A 296 -38.34 15.62 -10.20
C ARG A 296 -37.88 16.13 -8.84
N LEU A 297 -36.96 15.38 -8.26
CA LEU A 297 -35.56 15.78 -8.08
C LEU A 297 -34.79 14.58 -7.50
N VAL A 298 -33.48 14.55 -7.76
CA VAL A 298 -32.51 13.49 -7.41
C VAL A 298 -32.38 12.35 -8.45
N ALA A 299 -31.98 12.74 -9.65
CA ALA A 299 -31.26 11.87 -10.58
C ALA A 299 -30.03 12.62 -11.11
N MET A 300 -29.07 12.94 -10.22
CA MET A 300 -27.68 13.32 -10.54
C MET A 300 -26.85 13.20 -9.25
N ALA A 301 -26.58 11.97 -8.78
CA ALA A 301 -25.54 11.67 -7.78
C ALA A 301 -25.41 10.15 -7.53
N ARG A 302 -25.30 9.35 -8.58
CA ARG A 302 -24.95 7.91 -8.46
C ARG A 302 -24.12 7.48 -9.66
N GLY A 303 -22.85 7.85 -9.63
CA GLY A 303 -21.91 7.49 -10.68
C GLY A 303 -20.46 7.74 -10.31
N LEU A 304 -20.09 7.59 -9.03
CA LEU A 304 -18.69 7.61 -8.57
C LEU A 304 -18.65 7.14 -7.11
N THR A 305 -18.70 5.82 -6.92
CA THR A 305 -18.20 5.11 -5.71
C THR A 305 -18.42 3.60 -5.89
N ASN A 306 -17.78 3.01 -6.91
CA ASN A 306 -17.67 1.55 -7.01
C ASN A 306 -16.48 1.16 -7.88
N LYS A 307 -15.26 1.40 -7.39
CA LYS A 307 -14.04 0.73 -7.92
C LYS A 307 -12.80 0.77 -7.00
N ILE A 308 -12.96 0.98 -5.69
CA ILE A 308 -11.82 1.01 -4.74
C ILE A 308 -11.84 -0.13 -3.69
N VAL A 309 -12.81 -1.05 -3.70
CA VAL A 309 -12.86 -2.16 -2.70
C VAL A 309 -12.86 -3.55 -3.34
N ARG A 310 -12.16 -3.76 -4.46
CA ARG A 310 -11.97 -5.09 -5.05
C ARG A 310 -10.54 -5.40 -5.51
N LEU A 311 -9.54 -4.93 -4.76
CA LEU A 311 -8.14 -5.33 -4.94
C LEU A 311 -7.43 -5.77 -3.64
N ILE A 312 -8.14 -5.91 -2.51
CA ILE A 312 -7.55 -6.36 -1.23
C ILE A 312 -8.10 -7.74 -0.81
N SER A 313 -8.24 -8.68 -1.76
CA SER A 313 -8.76 -10.02 -1.41
C SER A 313 -8.14 -11.18 -2.17
N SER A 314 -6.99 -11.01 -2.84
CA SER A 314 -6.40 -12.10 -3.62
C SER A 314 -4.89 -12.29 -3.46
N VAL A 315 -4.36 -12.13 -2.25
CA VAL A 315 -3.01 -12.64 -1.90
C VAL A 315 -3.01 -13.18 -0.47
N ARG A 316 -3.76 -14.24 -0.19
CA ARG A 316 -3.50 -15.16 0.93
C ARG A 316 -4.18 -16.50 0.65
N HIS A 317 -3.56 -17.36 -0.16
CA HIS A 317 -3.69 -18.83 -0.06
C HIS A 317 -2.58 -19.48 -0.90
N LEU A 318 -1.47 -19.85 -0.25
CA LEU A 318 -0.64 -20.97 -0.69
C LEU A 318 -0.79 -22.10 0.35
N PRO A 319 -1.10 -23.34 -0.06
CA PRO A 319 -1.17 -24.46 0.85
C PRO A 319 0.22 -25.00 1.18
N PHE A 320 0.42 -25.30 2.47
CA PHE A 320 1.49 -26.16 2.96
C PHE A 320 1.39 -27.54 2.32
N GLY A 321 2.39 -27.91 1.51
CA GLY A 321 2.67 -29.29 1.12
C GLY A 321 3.69 -29.90 2.07
N ARG A 322 3.30 -30.96 2.77
CA ARG A 322 4.19 -31.88 3.48
C ARG A 322 4.84 -32.82 2.46
N THR A 323 6.16 -32.93 2.49
CA THR A 323 7.03 -34.13 2.54
C THR A 323 8.42 -33.71 2.14
#